data_AF-A0A9W8PKD0-F1
#
_entry.id   AF-A0A9W8PKD0-F1
#
_cell.length_a   1.000
_cell.length_b   1.000
_cell.length_c   1.000
_cell.angle_alpha   90.00
_cell.angle_beta   90.00
_cell.angle_gamma   90.00
#
_symmetry.space_group_name_H-M   'P 1'
#
loop_
_entity.id
_entity.type
_entity.pdbx_description
1 polymer ?
#
loop_
_entity_poly.entity_id
_entity_poly.type
_entity_poly.pdbx_seq_one_letter_code
_entity_poly.pdbx_strand_id
1 'polypeptide(L)'
;MADQAAVSLLDEQGICLLSLDGGGVRGLSSLFVLKRIMDSHNAARKRMGEVPQKPCDIFDLIGGTSTGGLIAIMLGRLKMDVDECIASYNDLIRVVFGEKSRTHQSKFNLRGQTQARFDSNMLESAVEKTIRDRGLSPTDTMLEDDESSCKM
;
A
#
# COMPACT_ATOMS: atom_id res chain seq x y z
N MET A 1 38.51 -15.57 -14.85
CA MET A 1 37.85 -14.84 -13.75
C MET A 1 36.67 -14.11 -14.36
N ALA A 2 35.47 -14.69 -14.23
CA ALA A 2 34.26 -14.09 -14.79
C ALA A 2 33.69 -13.13 -13.74
N ASP A 3 33.62 -11.87 -14.12
CA ASP A 3 32.96 -10.79 -13.39
C ASP A 3 31.45 -11.08 -13.35
N GLN A 4 30.97 -11.61 -12.21
CA GLN A 4 29.55 -11.64 -11.92
C GLN A 4 29.15 -10.25 -11.41
N ALA A 5 29.05 -9.30 -12.33
CA ALA A 5 28.33 -8.07 -12.07
C ALA A 5 26.89 -8.48 -11.71
N ALA A 6 26.50 -8.24 -10.45
CA ALA A 6 25.13 -8.39 -10.02
C ALA A 6 24.28 -7.49 -10.92
N VAL A 7 23.49 -8.09 -11.81
CA VAL A 7 22.56 -7.34 -12.66
C VAL A 7 21.58 -6.67 -11.70
N SER A 8 21.72 -5.34 -11.54
CA SER A 8 20.66 -4.53 -10.94
C SER A 8 19.40 -4.81 -11.74
N LEU A 9 18.36 -5.32 -11.07
CA LEU A 9 17.07 -5.60 -11.71
C LEU A 9 16.32 -4.32 -12.09
N LEU A 10 16.82 -3.16 -11.63
CA LEU A 10 16.20 -1.86 -11.81
C LEU A 10 17.16 -0.99 -12.62
N ASP A 11 16.62 -0.43 -13.70
CA ASP A 11 17.26 0.65 -14.44
C ASP A 11 17.20 1.91 -13.58
N GLU A 12 18.30 2.31 -12.99
CA GLU A 12 18.39 3.50 -12.10
C GLU A 12 18.38 4.83 -12.90
N GLN A 13 18.33 4.79 -14.24
CA GLN A 13 18.25 5.99 -15.07
C GLN A 13 16.83 6.27 -15.58
N GLY A 14 15.92 5.30 -15.50
CA GLY A 14 14.55 5.41 -15.97
C GLY A 14 13.56 5.82 -14.89
N ILE A 15 12.40 6.34 -15.29
CA ILE A 15 11.27 6.59 -14.38
C ILE A 15 10.61 5.25 -14.02
N CYS A 16 10.44 4.98 -12.73
CA CYS A 16 9.85 3.75 -12.21
C CYS A 16 8.48 4.02 -11.56
N LEU A 17 7.42 3.40 -12.11
CA LEU A 17 6.03 3.57 -11.66
C LEU A 17 5.50 2.29 -11.01
N LEU A 18 4.86 2.43 -9.85
CA LEU A 18 4.05 1.38 -9.25
C LEU A 18 2.56 1.72 -9.39
N SER A 19 1.80 0.85 -10.04
CA SER A 19 0.34 0.96 -10.15
C SER A 19 -0.35 -0.20 -9.44
N LEU A 20 -1.30 0.11 -8.56
CA LEU A 20 -2.00 -0.87 -7.74
C LEU A 20 -3.52 -0.86 -8.01
N ASP A 21 -4.01 -1.98 -8.51
CA ASP A 21 -5.43 -2.15 -8.79
C ASP A 21 -6.28 -2.34 -7.52
N GLY A 22 -7.55 -1.97 -7.62
CA GLY A 22 -8.55 -2.24 -6.61
C GLY A 22 -8.92 -3.73 -6.57
N GLY A 23 -9.13 -4.29 -5.38
CA GLY A 23 -9.37 -5.73 -5.26
C GLY A 23 -10.09 -6.20 -3.99
N GLY A 24 -10.39 -5.30 -3.05
CA GLY A 24 -10.83 -5.72 -1.71
C GLY A 24 -9.74 -6.58 -1.07
N VAL A 25 -10.13 -7.63 -0.35
CA VAL A 25 -9.19 -8.59 0.27
C VAL A 25 -8.12 -9.18 -0.69
N ARG A 26 -8.39 -9.20 -2.00
CA ARG A 26 -7.44 -9.68 -3.03
C ARG A 26 -6.24 -8.75 -3.21
N GLY A 27 -6.28 -7.52 -2.69
CA GLY A 27 -5.14 -6.60 -2.68
C GLY A 27 -3.91 -7.17 -1.94
N LEU A 28 -4.12 -8.11 -1.00
CA LEU A 28 -3.02 -8.85 -0.36
C LEU A 28 -2.17 -9.63 -1.37
N SER A 29 -2.78 -10.15 -2.43
CA SER A 29 -2.03 -10.85 -3.49
C SER A 29 -1.01 -9.92 -4.16
N SER A 30 -1.42 -8.70 -4.52
CA SER A 30 -0.53 -7.69 -5.12
C SER A 30 0.58 -7.30 -4.15
N LEU A 31 0.27 -7.16 -2.86
CA LEU A 31 1.27 -6.88 -1.82
C LEU A 31 2.28 -8.02 -1.65
N PHE A 32 1.87 -9.29 -1.73
CA PHE A 32 2.82 -10.42 -1.65
C PHE A 32 3.71 -10.53 -2.89
N VAL A 33 3.19 -10.19 -4.08
CA VAL A 33 4.01 -10.08 -5.29
C VAL A 33 5.04 -8.96 -5.12
N LEU A 34 4.61 -7.77 -4.68
CA LEU A 34 5.51 -6.66 -4.40
C LEU A 34 6.53 -7.01 -3.32
N LYS A 35 6.13 -7.70 -2.25
CA LYS A 35 7.03 -8.19 -1.20
C LYS A 35 8.13 -9.06 -1.79
N ARG A 36 7.78 -10.00 -2.66
CA ARG A 36 8.78 -10.88 -3.27
C ARG A 36 9.80 -10.11 -4.10
N ILE A 37 9.35 -9.08 -4.83
CA ILE A 37 10.22 -8.20 -5.62
C ILE A 37 11.15 -7.42 -4.69
N MET A 38 10.60 -6.74 -3.68
CA MET A 38 11.35 -5.92 -2.73
C MET A 38 12.32 -6.74 -1.88
N ASP A 39 11.92 -7.91 -1.40
CA ASP A 39 12.78 -8.83 -0.64
C ASP A 39 13.97 -9.30 -1.49
N SER A 40 13.73 -9.59 -2.78
CA SER A 40 14.79 -10.01 -3.70
C SER A 40 15.78 -8.89 -4.00
N HIS A 41 15.27 -7.67 -4.20
CA HIS A 41 16.07 -6.45 -4.37
C HIS A 41 16.93 -6.17 -3.13
N ASN A 42 16.31 -6.12 -1.95
CA ASN A 42 17.00 -5.84 -0.70
C ASN A 42 17.98 -6.96 -0.29
N ALA A 43 17.71 -8.21 -0.68
CA ALA A 43 18.70 -9.29 -0.52
C ALA A 43 19.93 -9.07 -1.40
N ALA A 44 19.77 -8.56 -2.62
CA ALA A 44 20.90 -8.19 -3.48
C ALA A 44 21.70 -7.03 -2.90
N ARG A 45 21.04 -5.94 -2.48
CA ARG A 45 21.66 -4.80 -1.79
C ARG A 45 22.45 -5.22 -0.56
N LYS A 46 21.87 -6.08 0.28
CA LYS A 46 22.54 -6.62 1.47
C LYS A 46 23.84 -7.38 1.14
N ARG A 47 23.87 -8.14 0.04
CA ARG A 47 25.10 -8.82 -0.42
C ARG A 47 26.20 -7.83 -0.85
N MET A 48 25.80 -6.65 -1.31
CA MET A 48 26.70 -5.55 -1.70
C MET A 48 27.05 -4.63 -0.52
N GLY A 49 26.54 -4.90 0.69
CA GLY A 49 26.76 -4.06 1.88
C GLY A 49 25.92 -2.78 1.91
N GLU A 50 24.89 -2.69 1.06
CA GLU A 50 24.02 -1.53 0.94
C GLU A 50 22.81 -1.61 1.89
N VAL A 51 22.26 -0.45 2.22
CA VAL A 51 21.06 -0.32 3.05
C VAL A 51 19.82 -0.78 2.26
N PRO A 52 18.87 -1.51 2.89
CA PRO A 52 17.58 -1.82 2.28
C PRO A 52 16.80 -0.57 1.89
N GLN A 53 16.11 -0.65 0.76
CA GLN A 53 15.22 0.41 0.27
C GLN A 53 13.76 0.04 0.51
N LYS A 54 12.94 1.06 0.77
CA LYS A 54 11.48 0.98 0.80
C LYS A 54 10.91 1.24 -0.59
N PRO A 55 9.61 0.94 -0.83
CA PRO A 55 8.99 1.23 -2.11
C PRO A 55 9.09 2.71 -2.52
N CYS A 56 8.92 3.65 -1.58
CA CYS A 56 9.08 5.09 -1.84
C CYS A 56 10.52 5.54 -2.18
N ASP A 57 11.52 4.68 -1.97
CA ASP A 57 12.92 4.97 -2.33
C ASP A 57 13.27 4.46 -3.74
N ILE A 58 12.34 3.72 -4.36
CA ILE A 58 12.54 3.02 -5.65
C ILE A 58 11.58 3.55 -6.72
N PHE A 59 10.32 3.75 -6.36
CA PHE A 59 9.30 4.19 -7.30
C PHE A 59 9.17 5.71 -7.24
N ASP A 60 9.31 6.37 -8.40
CA ASP A 60 9.12 7.82 -8.54
C ASP A 60 7.65 8.21 -8.39
N LEU A 61 6.74 7.28 -8.67
CA LEU A 61 5.30 7.47 -8.53
C LEU A 61 4.66 6.16 -8.06
N ILE A 62 3.79 6.25 -7.05
CA ILE A 62 2.97 5.13 -6.58
C ILE A 62 1.50 5.53 -6.66
N GLY A 63 0.77 4.95 -7.61
CA GLY A 63 -0.65 5.19 -7.81
C GLY A 63 -1.51 3.95 -7.57
N GLY A 64 -2.80 4.15 -7.31
CA GLY A 64 -3.73 3.04 -7.23
C GLY A 64 -5.19 3.45 -7.13
N THR A 65 -6.09 2.51 -7.40
CA THR A 65 -7.55 2.75 -7.37
C THR A 65 -8.21 1.95 -6.25
N SER A 66 -9.19 2.54 -5.56
CA SER A 66 -9.91 1.91 -4.45
C SER A 66 -8.95 1.41 -3.36
N THR A 67 -8.96 0.11 -3.01
CA THR A 67 -7.99 -0.46 -2.05
C THR A 67 -6.54 -0.28 -2.49
N GLY A 68 -6.26 -0.24 -3.80
CA GLY A 68 -4.94 0.04 -4.31
C GLY A 68 -4.47 1.46 -3.98
N GLY A 69 -5.38 2.44 -3.92
CA GLY A 69 -5.06 3.81 -3.50
C GLY A 69 -4.71 3.90 -2.01
N LEU A 70 -5.39 3.14 -1.15
CA LEU A 70 -5.02 3.04 0.27
C LEU A 70 -3.61 2.44 0.43
N ILE A 71 -3.30 1.40 -0.36
CA ILE A 71 -1.97 0.80 -0.38
C ILE A 71 -0.93 1.80 -0.89
N ALA A 72 -1.24 2.55 -1.95
CA ALA A 72 -0.38 3.60 -2.47
C ALA A 72 -0.03 4.63 -1.39
N ILE A 73 -1.03 5.13 -0.64
CA ILE A 73 -0.82 6.06 0.47
C ILE A 73 0.10 5.48 1.55
N MET A 74 -0.11 4.21 1.93
CA MET A 74 0.73 3.54 2.91
C MET A 74 2.19 3.43 2.43
N LEU A 75 2.42 2.97 1.21
CA LEU A 75 3.76 2.73 0.69
C LEU A 75 4.51 4.02 0.32
N GLY A 76 3.80 5.00 -0.27
CA GLY A 76 4.37 6.27 -0.69
C GLY A 76 4.44 7.28 0.45
N ARG A 77 3.29 7.87 0.81
CA ARG A 77 3.25 9.00 1.76
C ARG A 77 3.62 8.63 3.18
N LEU A 78 3.11 7.49 3.67
CA LEU A 78 3.45 7.02 5.02
C LEU A 78 4.80 6.30 5.08
N LYS A 79 5.48 6.17 3.93
CA LYS A 79 6.81 5.56 3.76
C LYS A 79 6.88 4.20 4.47
N MET A 80 5.82 3.41 4.37
CA MET A 80 5.80 2.04 4.90
C MET A 80 6.67 1.13 4.05
N ASP A 81 7.38 0.21 4.71
CA ASP A 81 7.83 -0.97 3.97
C ASP A 81 6.66 -1.91 3.65
N VAL A 82 6.92 -2.94 2.86
CA VAL A 82 5.85 -3.85 2.39
C VAL A 82 5.27 -4.67 3.54
N ASP A 83 6.07 -5.04 4.55
CA ASP A 83 5.61 -5.84 5.68
C ASP A 83 4.71 -5.02 6.61
N GLU A 84 5.10 -3.78 6.90
CA GLU A 84 4.29 -2.81 7.63
C GLU A 84 2.95 -2.53 6.93
N CYS A 85 2.99 -2.41 5.60
CA CYS A 85 1.81 -2.19 4.79
C CYS A 85 0.88 -3.42 4.82
N ILE A 86 1.42 -4.64 4.69
CA ILE A 86 0.64 -5.88 4.81
C ILE A 86 -0.04 -5.98 6.18
N ALA A 87 0.68 -5.67 7.27
CA ALA A 87 0.13 -5.72 8.62
C ALA A 87 -1.03 -4.70 8.77
N SER A 88 -0.79 -3.45 8.39
CA SER A 88 -1.78 -2.37 8.47
C SER A 88 -3.00 -2.65 7.58
N TYR A 89 -2.78 -3.20 6.38
CA TYR A 89 -3.85 -3.56 5.45
C TYR A 89 -4.70 -4.74 5.95
N ASN A 90 -4.09 -5.72 6.63
CA ASN A 90 -4.84 -6.80 7.27
C ASN A 90 -5.76 -6.28 8.38
N ASP A 91 -5.29 -5.35 9.20
CA ASP A 91 -6.10 -4.73 10.25
C ASP A 91 -7.24 -3.90 9.66
N LEU A 92 -6.95 -3.10 8.62
CA LEU A 92 -7.97 -2.34 7.90
C LEU A 92 -9.02 -3.26 7.28
N ILE A 93 -8.61 -4.36 6.63
CA ILE A 93 -9.55 -5.34 6.08
C ILE A 93 -10.41 -5.97 7.17
N ARG A 94 -9.85 -6.30 8.34
CA ARG A 94 -10.62 -6.88 9.45
C ARG A 94 -11.67 -5.92 9.97
N VAL A 95 -11.38 -4.62 10.02
CA VAL A 95 -12.34 -3.60 10.43
C VAL A 95 -13.42 -3.39 9.36
N VAL A 96 -13.02 -3.26 8.09
CA VAL A 96 -13.92 -2.93 6.98
C VAL A 96 -14.78 -4.12 6.54
N PHE A 97 -14.24 -5.34 6.59
CA PHE A 97 -14.89 -6.58 6.15
C PHE A 97 -15.24 -7.53 7.32
N GLY A 98 -14.99 -7.12 8.57
CA GLY A 98 -15.32 -7.87 9.78
C GLY A 98 -16.82 -8.07 10.01
N GLU A 99 -17.17 -8.98 10.92
CA GLU A 99 -18.45 -9.71 11.06
C GLU A 99 -19.77 -8.91 10.97
N LYS A 100 -19.76 -7.59 11.11
CA LYS A 100 -20.95 -6.75 10.92
C LYS A 100 -21.54 -6.81 9.50
N SER A 101 -20.77 -7.27 8.51
CA SER A 101 -21.26 -7.49 7.13
C SER A 101 -22.09 -8.79 6.97
N ARG A 102 -22.01 -9.74 7.92
CA ARG A 102 -22.72 -11.03 7.82
C ARG A 102 -24.23 -10.93 8.07
N THR A 103 -24.70 -9.89 8.77
CA THR A 103 -26.13 -9.71 9.06
C THR A 103 -26.93 -9.11 7.88
N HIS A 104 -26.25 -8.57 6.86
CA HIS A 104 -26.89 -7.93 5.69
C HIS A 104 -26.82 -8.77 4.40
N GLN A 105 -26.39 -10.03 4.46
CA GLN A 105 -26.40 -10.91 3.27
C GLN A 105 -27.80 -11.27 2.77
N SER A 106 -28.85 -10.96 3.54
CA SER A 106 -30.23 -10.96 3.03
C SER A 106 -30.83 -9.58 3.18
N LYS A 107 -30.96 -8.85 2.06
CA LYS A 107 -32.09 -8.00 1.68
C LYS A 107 -31.70 -7.16 0.45
N PHE A 108 -31.85 -7.78 -0.72
CA PHE A 108 -32.42 -7.05 -1.84
C PHE A 108 -33.77 -6.49 -1.33
N ASN A 109 -33.81 -5.21 -0.93
CA ASN A 109 -35.10 -4.56 -0.75
C ASN A 109 -35.74 -4.47 -2.14
N LEU A 110 -37.01 -4.87 -2.26
CA LEU A 110 -37.82 -4.81 -3.49
C LEU A 110 -37.85 -3.42 -4.19
N ARG A 111 -37.24 -2.39 -3.59
CA ARG A 111 -37.20 -0.99 -4.03
C ARG A 111 -35.90 -0.56 -4.75
N GLY A 112 -34.95 -1.47 -5.01
CA GLY A 112 -33.75 -1.15 -5.79
C GLY A 112 -32.79 -0.15 -5.13
N GLN A 113 -32.94 0.11 -3.82
CA GLN A 113 -32.04 1.00 -3.08
C GLN A 113 -30.75 0.25 -2.72
N THR A 114 -29.64 0.66 -3.33
CA THR A 114 -28.30 0.19 -3.03
C THR A 114 -27.82 0.78 -1.70
N GLN A 115 -27.73 -0.02 -0.65
CA GLN A 115 -26.94 0.35 0.53
C GLN A 115 -25.45 0.18 0.22
N ALA A 116 -24.64 1.15 0.66
CA ALA A 116 -23.19 1.01 0.65
C ALA A 116 -22.82 -0.27 1.41
N ARG A 117 -22.01 -1.14 0.79
CA ARG A 117 -21.57 -2.41 1.39
C ARG A 117 -20.57 -2.22 2.54
N PHE A 118 -20.10 -0.99 2.75
CA PHE A 118 -19.05 -0.63 3.70
C PHE A 118 -19.48 0.58 4.53
N ASP A 119 -19.13 0.56 5.81
CA ASP A 119 -19.30 1.68 6.73
C ASP A 119 -18.14 2.66 6.53
N SER A 120 -18.43 3.86 6.00
CA SER A 120 -17.44 4.90 5.72
C SER A 120 -16.72 5.36 7.00
N ASN A 121 -17.44 5.42 8.12
CA ASN A 121 -16.90 5.91 9.38
C ASN A 121 -15.86 4.93 9.95
N MET A 122 -16.07 3.63 9.74
CA MET A 122 -15.09 2.60 10.13
C MET A 122 -13.83 2.66 9.27
N LEU A 123 -13.97 2.91 7.96
CA LEU A 123 -12.83 3.08 7.07
C LEU A 123 -12.03 4.34 7.45
N GLU A 124 -12.70 5.46 7.67
CA GLU A 124 -12.10 6.71 8.12
C GLU A 124 -11.34 6.51 9.44
N SER A 125 -11.98 5.93 10.45
CA SER A 125 -11.35 5.65 11.75
C SER A 125 -10.11 4.76 11.62
N ALA A 126 -10.15 3.75 10.74
CA ALA A 126 -9.01 2.87 10.49
C ALA A 126 -7.86 3.62 9.84
N VAL A 127 -8.14 4.48 8.85
CA VAL A 127 -7.15 5.32 8.18
C VAL A 127 -6.56 6.34 9.16
N GLU A 128 -7.39 7.04 9.93
CA GLU A 128 -6.91 7.99 10.95
C GLU A 128 -6.01 7.32 11.98
N LYS A 129 -6.36 6.11 12.43
CA LYS A 129 -5.53 5.34 13.35
C LYS A 129 -4.16 5.05 12.73
N THR A 130 -4.12 4.56 11.48
CA THR A 130 -2.86 4.31 10.78
C THR A 130 -2.00 5.56 10.63
N ILE A 131 -2.61 6.72 10.39
CA ILE A 131 -1.91 8.01 10.32
C ILE A 131 -1.34 8.40 11.70
N ARG A 132 -2.15 8.30 12.76
CA ARG A 132 -1.74 8.61 14.14
C ARG A 132 -0.64 7.69 14.67
N ASP A 133 -0.73 6.40 14.35
CA ASP A 133 0.29 5.39 14.71
C ASP A 133 1.66 5.71 14.08
N ARG A 134 1.68 6.56 13.05
CA ARG A 134 2.89 7.09 12.39
C ARG A 134 3.31 8.48 12.88
N GLY A 135 2.64 9.03 13.88
CA GLY A 135 2.94 10.34 14.46
C GLY A 135 2.51 11.52 13.59
N LEU A 136 1.65 11.28 12.59
CA LEU A 136 1.10 12.30 11.70
C LEU A 136 -0.29 12.73 12.18
N SER A 137 -0.71 13.96 11.84
CA SER A 137 -2.07 14.41 12.10
C SER A 137 -3.00 13.96 10.97
N PRO A 138 -4.19 13.40 11.27
CA PRO A 138 -5.20 13.13 10.25
C PRO A 138 -5.66 14.38 9.47
N THR A 139 -5.43 15.57 10.04
CA THR A 139 -5.76 16.85 9.40
C THR A 139 -4.60 17.43 8.59
N ASP A 140 -3.43 16.77 8.58
CA ASP A 140 -2.31 17.23 7.78
C ASP A 140 -2.71 17.22 6.30
N THR A 141 -2.30 18.26 5.59
CA THR A 141 -2.59 18.36 4.17
C THR A 141 -1.80 17.27 3.44
N MET A 142 -2.50 16.43 2.67
CA MET A 142 -1.90 15.37 1.84
C MET A 142 -1.07 15.91 0.66
N LEU A 143 -0.77 17.21 0.63
CA LEU A 143 -0.06 17.86 -0.47
C LEU A 143 1.38 17.35 -0.55
N GLU A 144 1.93 17.39 -1.76
CA GLU A 144 3.32 17.04 -2.04
C GLU A 144 4.24 17.89 -1.16
N ASP A 145 5.08 17.25 -0.36
CA ASP A 145 6.25 17.94 0.16
C ASP A 145 7.21 18.08 -1.03
N ASP A 146 7.63 19.31 -1.35
CA ASP A 146 8.59 19.61 -2.44
C ASP A 146 9.92 18.80 -2.33
N GLU A 147 10.16 18.15 -1.18
CA GLU A 147 11.35 17.32 -0.91
C GLU A 147 11.12 15.80 -1.03
N SER A 148 9.92 15.32 -1.35
CA SER A 148 9.67 13.88 -1.47
C SER A 148 10.09 13.32 -2.84
N SER A 149 10.99 12.32 -2.85
CA SER A 149 11.47 11.66 -4.09
C SER A 149 10.40 10.82 -4.79
N CYS A 150 9.40 10.32 -4.05
CA CYS A 150 8.29 9.52 -4.55
C CYS A 150 7.00 10.34 -4.53
N LYS A 151 6.41 10.51 -5.71
CA LYS A 151 5.10 11.14 -5.93
C LYS A 151 3.96 10.15 -5.73
N MET A 152 2.74 10.64 -5.53
CA MET A 152 1.52 9.81 -5.40
C MET A 152 0.38 10.27 -6.29
#